data_AF-A0AAJ2SJB4-F1
#
_entry.id   AF-A0AAJ2SJB4-F1
#
_cell.length_a   1.000
_cell.length_b   1.000
_cell.length_c   1.000
_cell.angle_alpha   90.00
_cell.angle_beta   90.00
_cell.angle_gamma   90.00
#
_symmetry.space_group_name_H-M   'P 1'
#
loop_
_entity.id
_entity.type
_entity.pdbx_description
1 polymer ?
#
loop_
_entity_poly.entity_id
_entity_poly.type
_entity_poly.pdbx_seq_one_letter_code
_entity_poly.pdbx_strand_id
1 'polypeptide(L)'
;MKTFLFIFLCITLTSCKFENKPQGSFFEFVSESDTTCLKEIAEAKKELENGKLTYCHYSGNIINHYLRSEKELIEVLKENNIDFRNEGSSCVVYENQTEHCYCELMEEKINQKYGEKFVDSLLNIADEKYLIKHINDTMHYAKCDRRPNYPNDKDDSEDEYSEVMQKEIDDAINYPKGYIKRPNYDVSAFVNISFYVDKNGNAKITYFSFYFDIKSNHKLEKHFESELKKIIKREKWKPAQMRKRNVNSDMVLRYGFE
;
A
#
# COMPACT_ATOMS: atom_id res chain seq x y z
N MET A 1 3.10 -9.39 -59.39
CA MET A 1 3.94 -9.98 -58.32
C MET A 1 4.37 -8.85 -57.40
N LYS A 2 4.04 -8.74 -56.11
CA LYS A 2 3.45 -9.64 -55.12
C LYS A 2 2.45 -8.82 -54.28
N THR A 3 1.23 -9.32 -54.13
CA THR A 3 0.19 -8.73 -53.27
C THR A 3 0.49 -9.17 -51.83
N PHE A 4 0.81 -8.24 -50.93
CA PHE A 4 0.93 -8.54 -49.50
C PHE A 4 -0.48 -8.62 -48.90
N LEU A 5 -0.90 -9.84 -48.60
CA LEU A 5 -2.14 -10.16 -47.92
C LEU A 5 -1.93 -9.88 -46.41
N PHE A 6 -2.45 -8.75 -45.92
CA PHE A 6 -2.53 -8.51 -44.48
C PHE A 6 -3.66 -9.36 -43.90
N ILE A 7 -3.30 -10.50 -43.30
CA ILE A 7 -4.21 -11.31 -42.50
C ILE A 7 -4.44 -10.56 -41.19
N PHE A 8 -5.62 -9.95 -41.07
CA PHE A 8 -6.16 -9.44 -39.81
C PHE A 8 -6.42 -10.66 -38.90
N LEU A 9 -5.48 -10.94 -38.00
CA LEU A 9 -5.69 -11.93 -36.95
C LEU A 9 -6.60 -11.29 -35.89
N CYS A 10 -7.92 -11.42 -36.08
CA CYS A 10 -8.89 -11.13 -35.02
C CYS A 10 -8.67 -12.14 -33.89
N ILE A 11 -7.83 -11.77 -32.93
CA ILE A 11 -7.79 -12.42 -31.63
C ILE A 11 -9.15 -12.15 -30.98
N THR A 12 -10.08 -13.07 -31.15
CA THR A 12 -11.27 -13.15 -30.32
C THR A 12 -10.78 -13.44 -28.91
N LEU A 13 -10.56 -12.37 -28.15
CA LEU A 13 -10.56 -12.43 -26.70
C LEU A 13 -11.91 -13.06 -26.34
N THR A 14 -11.90 -14.35 -26.01
CA THR A 14 -12.95 -14.94 -25.21
C THR A 14 -12.94 -14.14 -23.92
N SER A 15 -13.82 -13.15 -23.82
CA SER A 15 -14.06 -12.47 -22.57
C SER A 15 -14.32 -13.56 -21.55
N CYS A 16 -13.60 -13.53 -20.42
CA CYS A 16 -14.10 -14.16 -19.22
C CYS A 16 -15.59 -13.86 -19.15
N LYS A 17 -16.41 -14.90 -19.02
CA LYS A 17 -17.81 -14.71 -18.63
C LYS A 17 -17.75 -13.96 -17.31
N PHE A 18 -17.89 -12.63 -17.35
CA PHE A 18 -18.47 -11.92 -16.24
C PHE A 18 -19.82 -12.58 -16.11
N GLU A 19 -19.97 -13.44 -15.11
CA GLU A 19 -21.30 -13.82 -14.66
C GLU A 19 -22.05 -12.52 -14.47
N ASN A 20 -23.14 -12.36 -15.22
CA ASN A 20 -24.03 -11.22 -15.05
C ASN A 20 -24.39 -11.20 -13.57
N LYS A 21 -23.98 -10.15 -12.84
CA LYS A 21 -24.50 -9.89 -11.50
C LYS A 21 -26.04 -10.00 -11.61
N PRO A 22 -26.71 -10.78 -10.74
CA PRO A 22 -28.15 -10.94 -10.84
C PRO A 22 -28.82 -9.55 -10.87
N GLN A 23 -29.75 -9.35 -11.80
CA GLN A 23 -30.61 -8.17 -11.80
C GLN A 23 -31.50 -8.26 -10.56
N GLY A 24 -31.13 -7.51 -9.52
CA GLY A 24 -31.80 -7.51 -8.22
C GLY A 24 -30.86 -7.02 -7.13
N SER A 25 -31.42 -6.64 -5.97
CA SER A 25 -30.59 -6.30 -4.80
C SER A 25 -29.94 -7.58 -4.25
N PHE A 26 -28.66 -7.53 -3.88
CA PHE A 26 -27.92 -8.67 -3.29
C PHE A 26 -28.69 -9.31 -2.11
N PHE A 27 -29.47 -8.50 -1.40
CA PHE A 27 -30.22 -8.89 -0.21
C PHE A 27 -31.46 -9.75 -0.49
N GLU A 28 -31.86 -9.93 -1.76
CA GLU A 28 -32.98 -10.81 -2.13
C GLU A 28 -32.64 -12.31 -1.99
N PHE A 29 -31.36 -12.64 -1.81
CA PHE A 29 -30.85 -14.02 -1.79
C PHE A 29 -30.19 -14.43 -0.46
N VAL A 30 -30.28 -13.59 0.58
CA VAL A 30 -29.72 -13.89 1.91
C VAL A 30 -30.53 -14.99 2.58
N SER A 31 -29.85 -16.05 3.05
CA SER A 31 -30.48 -17.17 3.72
C SER A 31 -31.21 -16.74 5.00
N GLU A 32 -32.39 -17.30 5.27
CA GLU A 32 -33.12 -17.10 6.53
C GLU A 32 -32.32 -17.59 7.75
N SER A 33 -31.37 -18.51 7.56
CA SER A 33 -30.48 -19.00 8.62
C SER A 33 -29.33 -18.05 8.94
N ASP A 34 -29.07 -17.06 8.09
CA ASP A 34 -27.97 -16.11 8.23
C ASP A 34 -28.35 -14.95 9.17
N THR A 35 -28.47 -15.29 10.44
CA THR A 35 -28.98 -14.33 11.44
C THR A 35 -28.07 -13.11 11.65
N THR A 36 -26.79 -13.20 11.27
CA THR A 36 -25.83 -12.09 11.35
C THR A 36 -26.15 -11.08 10.26
N CYS A 37 -26.15 -11.52 9.00
CA CYS A 37 -26.48 -10.66 7.87
C CYS A 37 -27.88 -10.04 7.99
N LEU A 38 -28.88 -10.82 8.42
CA LEU A 38 -30.25 -10.33 8.61
C LEU A 38 -30.34 -9.20 9.65
N LYS A 39 -29.56 -9.28 10.74
CA LYS A 39 -29.50 -8.21 11.76
C LYS A 39 -28.86 -6.94 11.19
N GLU A 40 -27.77 -7.10 10.46
CA GLU A 40 -27.08 -5.98 9.81
C GLU A 40 -27.96 -5.27 8.78
N ILE A 41 -28.71 -6.04 7.97
CA ILE A 41 -29.69 -5.48 7.03
C ILE A 41 -30.79 -4.72 7.77
N ALA A 42 -31.30 -5.26 8.87
CA ALA A 42 -32.34 -4.60 9.66
C ALA A 42 -31.84 -3.28 10.27
N GLU A 43 -30.59 -3.25 10.76
CA GLU A 43 -29.93 -2.02 11.22
C GLU A 43 -29.81 -1.01 10.08
N ALA A 44 -29.27 -1.41 8.93
CA ALA A 44 -29.10 -0.53 7.78
C ALA A 44 -30.44 0.05 7.29
N LYS A 45 -31.49 -0.78 7.19
CA LYS A 45 -32.85 -0.33 6.82
C LYS A 45 -33.39 0.72 7.78
N LYS A 46 -33.23 0.51 9.10
CA LYS A 46 -33.66 1.47 10.11
C LYS A 46 -32.92 2.81 9.98
N GLU A 47 -31.63 2.80 9.67
CA GLU A 47 -30.87 4.04 9.46
C GLU A 47 -31.30 4.76 8.16
N LEU A 48 -31.52 4.01 7.09
CA LEU A 48 -32.03 4.52 5.81
C LEU A 48 -33.42 5.17 5.96
N GLU A 49 -34.31 4.59 6.75
CA GLU A 49 -35.63 5.18 7.09
C GLU A 49 -35.50 6.53 7.78
N ASN A 50 -34.42 6.75 8.53
CA ASN A 50 -34.10 8.03 9.16
C ASN A 50 -33.30 8.98 8.25
N GLY A 51 -33.12 8.62 6.97
CA GLY A 51 -32.41 9.42 5.97
C GLY A 51 -30.88 9.39 6.09
N LYS A 52 -30.33 8.47 6.90
CA LYS A 52 -28.89 8.34 7.13
C LYS A 52 -28.26 7.43 6.07
N LEU A 53 -27.12 7.86 5.52
CA LEU A 53 -26.26 7.07 4.65
C LEU A 53 -24.88 6.94 5.30
N THR A 54 -24.25 5.78 5.15
CA THR A 54 -22.93 5.51 5.75
C THR A 54 -22.02 4.89 4.69
N TYR A 55 -20.86 5.50 4.44
CA TYR A 55 -19.78 4.86 3.71
C TYR A 55 -18.98 3.98 4.67
N CYS A 56 -18.77 2.72 4.29
CA CYS A 56 -17.91 1.80 5.02
C CYS A 56 -16.55 1.69 4.34
N HIS A 57 -15.49 1.90 5.11
CA HIS A 57 -14.12 1.58 4.68
C HIS A 57 -13.67 0.29 5.35
N TYR A 58 -13.28 -0.69 4.54
CA TYR A 58 -12.73 -1.94 5.07
C TYR A 58 -11.24 -1.80 5.34
N SER A 59 -10.78 -2.26 6.51
CA SER A 59 -9.37 -2.27 6.88
C SER A 59 -9.01 -3.54 7.67
N GLY A 60 -7.73 -3.94 7.63
CA GLY A 60 -7.19 -4.96 8.54
C GLY A 60 -6.83 -6.31 7.91
N ASN A 61 -7.04 -6.49 6.61
CA ASN A 61 -6.51 -7.65 5.87
C ASN A 61 -5.45 -7.22 4.84
N ILE A 62 -4.88 -8.18 4.09
CA ILE A 62 -3.78 -7.91 3.13
C ILE A 62 -4.22 -7.10 1.90
N ILE A 63 -5.52 -7.00 1.62
CA ILE A 63 -6.12 -6.29 0.48
C ILE A 63 -6.65 -4.92 0.92
N ASN A 64 -7.11 -4.82 2.17
CA ASN A 64 -7.83 -3.70 2.74
C ASN A 64 -6.92 -2.92 3.70
N HIS A 65 -6.21 -1.93 3.13
CA HIS A 65 -5.31 -1.07 3.88
C HIS A 65 -6.03 0.12 4.52
N TYR A 66 -5.43 0.68 5.56
CA TYR A 66 -5.87 1.95 6.15
C TYR A 66 -5.73 3.09 5.14
N LEU A 67 -6.73 3.96 5.04
CA LEU A 67 -6.67 5.15 4.20
C LEU A 67 -5.73 6.19 4.79
N ARG A 68 -4.74 6.62 4.01
CA ARG A 68 -3.88 7.75 4.41
C ARG A 68 -4.67 9.05 4.59
N SER A 69 -5.74 9.23 3.82
CA SER A 69 -6.60 10.42 3.78
C SER A 69 -7.93 10.24 4.54
N GLU A 70 -7.99 9.35 5.53
CA GLU A 70 -9.24 9.05 6.27
C GLU A 70 -9.88 10.32 6.87
N LYS A 71 -9.07 11.19 7.49
CA LYS A 71 -9.57 12.43 8.12
C LYS A 71 -10.22 13.35 7.09
N GLU A 72 -9.55 13.56 5.97
CA GLU A 72 -10.05 14.38 4.86
C GLU A 72 -11.27 13.75 4.20
N LEU A 73 -11.35 12.41 4.14
CA LEU A 73 -12.51 11.70 3.61
C LEU A 73 -13.73 11.87 4.52
N ILE A 74 -13.57 11.75 5.84
CA ILE A 74 -14.66 11.97 6.81
C ILE A 74 -15.24 13.39 6.63
N GLU A 75 -14.39 14.39 6.42
CA GLU A 75 -14.84 15.77 6.17
C GLU A 75 -15.63 15.88 4.86
N VAL A 76 -15.12 15.31 3.77
CA VAL A 76 -15.75 15.34 2.44
C VAL A 76 -17.08 14.55 2.42
N LEU A 77 -17.17 13.42 3.12
CA LEU A 77 -18.41 12.64 3.23
C LEU A 77 -19.50 13.41 4.00
N LYS A 78 -19.11 14.09 5.09
CA LYS A 78 -20.04 14.93 5.88
C LYS A 78 -20.63 16.08 5.06
N GLU A 79 -19.87 16.69 4.16
CA GLU A 79 -20.38 17.71 3.22
C GLU A 79 -21.53 17.16 2.35
N ASN A 80 -21.64 15.84 2.20
CA ASN A 80 -22.66 15.14 1.41
C ASN A 80 -23.70 14.40 2.27
N ASN A 81 -23.73 14.65 3.59
CA ASN A 81 -24.56 13.96 4.58
C ASN A 81 -24.38 12.43 4.55
N ILE A 82 -23.14 11.98 4.39
CA ILE A 82 -22.74 10.57 4.48
C ILE A 82 -21.83 10.42 5.70
N ASP A 83 -22.15 9.49 6.58
CA ASP A 83 -21.31 9.13 7.71
C ASP A 83 -20.19 8.17 7.28
N PHE A 84 -19.15 8.07 8.09
CA PHE A 84 -18.02 7.18 7.85
C PHE A 84 -17.99 6.09 8.92
N ARG A 85 -17.78 4.84 8.49
CA ARG A 85 -17.61 3.67 9.36
C ARG A 85 -16.37 2.91 8.91
N ASN A 86 -15.46 2.64 9.84
CA ASN A 86 -14.38 1.68 9.60
C ASN A 86 -14.88 0.29 9.95
N GLU A 87 -14.72 -0.63 9.02
CA GLU A 87 -15.03 -2.04 9.20
C GLU A 87 -13.75 -2.88 9.19
N GLY A 88 -13.63 -3.74 10.19
CA GLY A 88 -12.56 -4.72 10.22
C GLY A 88 -12.86 -5.84 9.23
N SER A 89 -11.96 -6.11 8.29
CA SER A 89 -12.12 -7.23 7.36
C SER A 89 -11.29 -8.43 7.82
N SER A 90 -11.92 -9.58 7.98
CA SER A 90 -11.29 -10.83 8.38
C SER A 90 -10.82 -11.63 7.15
N CYS A 91 -9.76 -12.41 7.31
CA CYS A 91 -9.39 -13.44 6.32
C CYS A 91 -10.11 -14.78 6.56
N VAL A 92 -10.87 -14.89 7.67
CA VAL A 92 -11.61 -16.11 8.03
C VAL A 92 -12.98 -16.04 7.38
N VAL A 93 -13.30 -17.05 6.57
CA VAL A 93 -14.64 -17.21 5.99
C VAL A 93 -15.44 -18.18 6.86
N TYR A 94 -16.60 -17.72 7.35
CA TYR A 94 -17.52 -18.58 8.09
C TYR A 94 -18.59 -19.15 7.14
N GLU A 95 -18.64 -20.48 7.03
CA GLU A 95 -19.65 -21.13 6.19
C GLU A 95 -21.07 -20.75 6.63
N ASN A 96 -21.92 -20.40 5.66
CA ASN A 96 -23.31 -19.97 5.85
C ASN A 96 -23.49 -18.64 6.60
N GLN A 97 -22.45 -17.82 6.71
CA GLN A 97 -22.55 -16.44 7.19
C GLN A 97 -22.02 -15.48 6.12
N THR A 98 -22.85 -14.51 5.77
CA THR A 98 -22.51 -13.41 4.89
C THR A 98 -22.05 -12.25 5.76
N GLU A 99 -20.79 -11.86 5.59
CA GLU A 99 -20.23 -10.73 6.35
C GLU A 99 -20.57 -9.40 5.69
N HIS A 100 -20.65 -8.34 6.51
CA HIS A 100 -20.71 -6.95 6.07
C HIS A 100 -21.96 -6.52 5.27
N CYS A 101 -23.07 -7.24 5.43
CA CYS A 101 -24.35 -6.93 4.78
C CYS A 101 -24.88 -5.51 5.06
N TYR A 102 -24.55 -4.92 6.22
CA TYR A 102 -24.89 -3.52 6.50
C TYR A 102 -24.24 -2.59 5.47
N CYS A 103 -22.95 -2.79 5.22
CA CYS A 103 -22.13 -1.92 4.39
C CYS A 103 -22.45 -2.08 2.90
N GLU A 104 -22.67 -3.31 2.46
CA GLU A 104 -23.15 -3.60 1.10
C GLU A 104 -24.49 -2.89 0.82
N LEU A 105 -25.40 -2.84 1.80
CA LEU A 105 -26.70 -2.19 1.61
C LEU A 105 -26.55 -0.67 1.57
N MET A 106 -25.71 -0.11 2.43
CA MET A 106 -25.43 1.32 2.41
C MET A 106 -24.75 1.75 1.11
N GLU A 107 -23.79 0.97 0.61
CA GLU A 107 -23.13 1.21 -0.68
C GLU A 107 -24.15 1.19 -1.82
N GLU A 108 -25.03 0.17 -1.87
CA GLU A 108 -26.11 0.10 -2.86
C GLU A 108 -26.96 1.37 -2.85
N LYS A 109 -27.33 1.89 -1.67
CA LYS A 109 -28.15 3.09 -1.54
C LYS A 109 -27.41 4.37 -1.89
N ILE A 110 -26.13 4.47 -1.56
CA ILE A 110 -25.27 5.58 -2.00
C ILE A 110 -25.18 5.59 -3.52
N ASN A 111 -24.93 4.44 -4.14
CA ASN A 111 -24.82 4.29 -5.60
C ASN A 111 -26.13 4.58 -6.32
N GLN A 112 -27.27 4.16 -5.76
CA GLN A 112 -28.60 4.52 -6.30
C GLN A 112 -28.87 6.02 -6.27
N LYS A 113 -28.43 6.71 -5.21
CA LYS A 113 -28.69 8.14 -5.02
C LYS A 113 -27.75 9.03 -5.84
N TYR A 114 -26.46 8.69 -5.89
CA TYR A 114 -25.43 9.57 -6.43
C TYR A 114 -24.69 9.00 -7.66
N GLY A 115 -24.87 7.72 -7.96
CA GLY A 115 -24.19 6.99 -9.03
C GLY A 115 -22.92 6.27 -8.55
N GLU A 116 -22.55 5.20 -9.25
CA GLU A 116 -21.48 4.26 -8.86
C GLU A 116 -20.09 4.90 -8.66
N LYS A 117 -19.80 6.02 -9.34
CA LYS A 117 -18.50 6.70 -9.26
C LYS A 117 -18.44 7.80 -8.21
N PHE A 118 -19.51 8.00 -7.45
CA PHE A 118 -19.60 9.11 -6.54
C PHE A 118 -18.59 8.99 -5.40
N VAL A 119 -18.55 7.84 -4.72
CA VAL A 119 -17.62 7.59 -3.61
C VAL A 119 -16.17 7.68 -4.08
N ASP A 120 -15.83 7.09 -5.24
CA ASP A 120 -14.50 7.22 -5.85
C ASP A 120 -14.09 8.69 -6.06
N SER A 121 -15.04 9.54 -6.45
CA SER A 121 -14.77 10.97 -6.61
C SER A 121 -14.46 11.64 -5.28
N LEU A 122 -15.16 11.26 -4.20
CA LEU A 122 -14.91 11.78 -2.85
C LEU A 122 -13.57 11.30 -2.30
N LEU A 123 -13.22 10.03 -2.52
CA LEU A 123 -11.90 9.46 -2.18
C LEU A 123 -10.78 10.23 -2.89
N ASN A 124 -10.94 10.52 -4.17
CA ASN A 124 -9.96 11.28 -4.94
C ASN A 124 -9.83 12.74 -4.44
N ILE A 125 -10.93 13.37 -4.03
CA ILE A 125 -10.90 14.72 -3.42
C ILE A 125 -10.20 14.68 -2.06
N ALA A 126 -10.51 13.69 -1.22
CA ALA A 126 -9.89 13.51 0.09
C ALA A 126 -8.38 13.30 -0.01
N ASP A 127 -7.93 12.48 -0.95
CA ASP A 127 -6.50 12.22 -1.19
C ASP A 127 -5.75 13.46 -1.71
N GLU A 128 -6.41 14.28 -2.55
CA GLU A 128 -5.87 15.58 -2.97
C GLU A 128 -5.74 16.55 -1.78
N LYS A 129 -6.77 16.64 -0.94
CA LYS A 129 -6.75 17.48 0.29
C LYS A 129 -5.64 17.05 1.23
N TYR A 130 -5.49 15.73 1.44
CA TYR A 130 -4.41 15.16 2.26
C TYR A 130 -3.04 15.58 1.73
N LEU A 131 -2.81 15.41 0.42
CA LEU A 131 -1.53 15.77 -0.18
C LEU A 131 -1.25 17.28 -0.07
N ILE A 132 -2.22 18.15 -0.33
CA ILE A 132 -2.02 19.60 -0.18
C ILE A 132 -1.60 19.98 1.25
N LYS A 133 -2.27 19.39 2.25
CA LYS A 133 -2.01 19.66 3.67
C LYS A 133 -0.64 19.16 4.13
N HIS A 134 -0.19 18.04 3.58
CA HIS A 134 1.02 17.34 4.02
C HIS A 134 2.18 17.44 3.03
N ILE A 135 2.08 18.22 1.94
CA ILE A 135 3.07 18.27 0.84
C ILE A 135 4.50 18.59 1.29
N ASN A 136 4.66 19.28 2.42
CA ASN A 136 5.96 19.65 2.98
C ASN A 136 6.40 18.76 4.15
N ASP A 137 5.54 17.86 4.63
CA ASP A 137 5.88 16.90 5.68
C ASP A 137 6.78 15.78 5.14
N THR A 138 7.37 15.01 6.04
CA THR A 138 8.04 13.75 5.70
C THR A 138 7.02 12.63 5.72
N MET A 139 6.69 12.11 4.53
CA MET A 139 5.77 10.99 4.37
C MET A 139 6.42 9.67 4.81
N HIS A 140 5.60 8.72 5.23
CA HIS A 140 6.05 7.34 5.34
C HIS A 140 6.08 6.70 3.96
N TYR A 141 7.19 6.08 3.57
CA TYR A 141 7.41 5.58 2.20
C TYR A 141 6.33 4.61 1.75
N ALA A 142 5.87 3.71 2.63
CA ALA A 142 4.85 2.71 2.32
C ALA A 142 3.44 3.30 2.19
N LYS A 143 3.25 4.59 2.50
CA LYS A 143 1.98 5.31 2.25
C LYS A 143 1.99 6.12 0.97
N CYS A 144 3.10 6.17 0.25
CA CYS A 144 3.22 6.86 -1.03
C CYS A 144 2.77 5.94 -2.18
N ASP A 145 2.31 6.52 -3.30
CA ASP A 145 1.96 5.73 -4.50
C ASP A 145 3.20 5.09 -5.12
N ARG A 146 4.36 5.72 -4.92
CA ARG A 146 5.68 5.19 -5.23
C ARG A 146 6.64 5.58 -4.13
N ARG A 147 7.39 4.62 -3.60
CA ARG A 147 8.46 4.87 -2.62
C ARG A 147 9.68 5.57 -3.25
N PRO A 148 10.60 6.11 -2.44
CA PRO A 148 11.90 6.52 -2.97
C PRO A 148 12.72 5.32 -3.45
N ASN A 149 13.42 5.47 -4.58
CA ASN A 149 14.34 4.45 -5.08
C ASN A 149 15.79 4.94 -5.02
N TYR A 150 16.67 4.02 -4.66
CA TYR A 150 18.11 4.20 -4.71
C TYR A 150 18.56 4.59 -6.13
N PRO A 151 19.63 5.40 -6.31
CA PRO A 151 20.07 5.85 -7.62
C PRO A 151 20.31 4.70 -8.60
N ASN A 152 19.78 4.85 -9.83
CA ASN A 152 19.79 3.87 -10.91
C ASN A 152 18.98 2.59 -10.66
N ASP A 153 18.31 2.47 -9.51
CA ASP A 153 17.39 1.37 -9.29
C ASP A 153 16.11 1.57 -10.11
N LYS A 154 15.69 0.49 -10.76
CA LYS A 154 14.48 0.42 -11.58
C LYS A 154 13.40 -0.42 -10.94
N ASP A 155 13.73 -1.13 -9.87
CA ASP A 155 12.75 -1.88 -9.13
C ASP A 155 11.80 -0.91 -8.41
N ASP A 156 10.51 -1.09 -8.66
CA ASP A 156 9.42 -0.37 -8.01
C ASP A 156 8.66 -1.31 -7.06
N SER A 157 9.21 -2.49 -6.74
CA SER A 157 8.70 -3.41 -5.71
C SER A 157 8.50 -2.69 -4.38
N GLU A 158 7.58 -3.17 -3.54
CA GLU A 158 7.35 -2.61 -2.20
C GLU A 158 8.41 -3.03 -1.18
N ASP A 159 9.38 -3.86 -1.58
CA ASP A 159 10.36 -4.45 -0.68
C ASP A 159 11.40 -3.42 -0.22
N GLU A 160 11.88 -3.59 1.02
CA GLU A 160 12.97 -2.80 1.62
C GLU A 160 14.35 -3.20 1.04
N TYR A 161 14.45 -3.48 -0.25
CA TYR A 161 15.65 -4.00 -0.90
C TYR A 161 15.97 -3.24 -2.19
N SER A 162 17.27 -3.19 -2.51
CA SER A 162 17.80 -2.60 -3.74
C SER A 162 18.98 -3.44 -4.20
N GLU A 163 18.82 -4.15 -5.32
CA GLU A 163 19.90 -4.93 -5.92
C GLU A 163 21.09 -4.05 -6.31
N VAL A 164 20.80 -2.82 -6.75
CA VAL A 164 21.83 -1.84 -7.12
C VAL A 164 22.64 -1.42 -5.90
N MET A 165 21.97 -1.07 -4.80
CA MET A 165 22.65 -0.70 -3.56
C MET A 165 23.45 -1.88 -2.98
N GLN A 166 22.84 -3.08 -2.95
CA GLN A 166 23.49 -4.30 -2.47
C GLN A 166 24.80 -4.54 -3.22
N LYS A 167 24.76 -4.56 -4.56
CA LYS A 167 25.94 -4.77 -5.40
C LYS A 167 27.00 -3.68 -5.20
N GLU A 168 26.60 -2.41 -5.16
CA GLU A 168 27.55 -1.30 -4.96
C GLU A 168 28.27 -1.37 -3.61
N ILE A 169 27.58 -1.84 -2.58
CA ILE A 169 28.18 -2.07 -1.27
C ILE A 169 29.09 -3.30 -1.32
N ASP A 170 28.63 -4.43 -1.85
CA ASP A 170 29.43 -5.66 -1.95
C ASP A 170 30.77 -5.45 -2.69
N ASP A 171 30.75 -4.66 -3.77
CA ASP A 171 31.95 -4.33 -4.56
C ASP A 171 32.98 -3.46 -3.79
N ALA A 172 32.54 -2.72 -2.76
CA ALA A 172 33.35 -1.66 -2.13
C ALA A 172 33.61 -1.87 -0.63
N ILE A 173 32.81 -2.67 0.07
CA ILE A 173 32.86 -2.79 1.51
C ILE A 173 34.11 -3.55 1.96
N ASN A 174 34.80 -3.02 2.97
CA ASN A 174 35.94 -3.68 3.58
C ASN A 174 35.53 -4.38 4.88
N TYR A 175 35.58 -5.71 4.88
CA TYR A 175 35.31 -6.53 6.06
C TYR A 175 36.49 -6.48 7.04
N PRO A 176 36.27 -6.00 8.28
CA PRO A 176 37.35 -5.88 9.25
C PRO A 176 37.78 -7.26 9.76
N LYS A 177 39.04 -7.35 10.23
CA LYS A 177 39.54 -8.56 10.87
C LYS A 177 38.66 -8.94 12.06
N GLY A 178 38.22 -10.20 12.10
CA GLY A 178 37.36 -10.72 13.16
C GLY A 178 35.87 -10.70 12.82
N TYR A 179 35.47 -10.18 11.65
CA TYR A 179 34.15 -10.44 11.11
C TYR A 179 33.98 -11.94 10.80
N ILE A 180 32.84 -12.49 11.19
CA ILE A 180 32.48 -13.88 10.92
C ILE A 180 31.30 -13.87 9.95
N LYS A 181 31.48 -14.42 8.75
CA LYS A 181 30.42 -14.59 7.74
C LYS A 181 29.32 -15.49 8.28
N ARG A 182 28.08 -15.29 7.81
CA ARG A 182 26.99 -16.20 8.19
C ARG A 182 27.25 -17.59 7.60
N PRO A 183 27.02 -18.68 8.35
CA PRO A 183 27.24 -20.04 7.84
C PRO A 183 26.16 -20.49 6.86
N ASN A 184 24.96 -19.91 6.93
CA ASN A 184 23.80 -20.21 6.08
C ASN A 184 22.75 -19.08 6.18
N TYR A 185 21.64 -19.23 5.46
CA TYR A 185 20.56 -18.23 5.40
C TYR A 185 19.68 -18.15 6.66
N ASP A 186 19.76 -19.13 7.57
CA ASP A 186 19.01 -19.11 8.84
C ASP A 186 19.68 -18.21 9.89
N VAL A 187 20.92 -17.78 9.63
CA VAL A 187 21.68 -16.86 10.49
C VAL A 187 21.59 -15.45 9.91
N SER A 188 20.93 -14.57 10.65
CA SER A 188 20.74 -13.17 10.29
C SER A 188 22.06 -12.40 10.36
N ALA A 189 22.39 -11.73 9.26
CA ALA A 189 23.47 -10.75 9.17
C ALA A 189 23.05 -9.67 8.18
N PHE A 190 22.41 -8.60 8.67
CA PHE A 190 21.98 -7.49 7.84
C PHE A 190 21.93 -6.18 8.63
N VAL A 191 21.80 -5.07 7.90
CA VAL A 191 21.54 -3.75 8.47
C VAL A 191 20.39 -3.10 7.72
N ASN A 192 19.42 -2.58 8.46
CA ASN A 192 18.41 -1.68 7.93
C ASN A 192 18.97 -0.26 8.02
N ILE A 193 19.03 0.42 6.88
CA ILE A 193 19.55 1.77 6.75
C ILE A 193 18.37 2.69 6.51
N SER A 194 18.12 3.60 7.44
CA SER A 194 17.04 4.57 7.34
C SER A 194 17.51 5.84 6.67
N PHE A 195 16.66 6.38 5.81
CA PHE A 195 16.90 7.59 5.05
C PHE A 195 15.75 8.58 5.24
N TYR A 196 16.09 9.86 5.13
CA TYR A 196 15.18 10.90 4.68
C TYR A 196 15.52 11.20 3.22
N VAL A 197 14.53 11.23 2.33
CA VAL A 197 14.68 11.59 0.92
C VAL A 197 13.79 12.79 0.63
N ASP A 198 14.40 13.89 0.17
CA ASP A 198 13.64 15.08 -0.21
C ASP A 198 12.99 14.94 -1.59
N LYS A 199 12.05 15.83 -1.90
CA LYS A 199 11.35 15.88 -3.20
C LYS A 199 12.25 16.15 -4.41
N ASN A 200 13.52 16.49 -4.21
CA ASN A 200 14.51 16.74 -5.24
C ASN A 200 15.44 15.53 -5.46
N GLY A 201 15.29 14.45 -4.68
CA GLY A 201 16.13 13.26 -4.79
C GLY A 201 17.46 13.35 -4.03
N ASN A 202 17.55 14.20 -3.01
CA ASN A 202 18.66 14.18 -2.06
C ASN A 202 18.28 13.33 -0.86
N ALA A 203 19.16 12.40 -0.50
CA ALA A 203 18.98 11.52 0.63
C ALA A 203 19.95 11.83 1.77
N LYS A 204 19.47 11.70 3.00
CA LYS A 204 20.26 11.77 4.22
C LYS A 204 20.05 10.48 5.00
N ILE A 205 21.13 9.77 5.30
CA ILE A 205 21.08 8.63 6.22
C ILE A 205 20.75 9.16 7.61
N THR A 206 19.69 8.62 8.22
CA THR A 206 19.20 9.03 9.53
C THR A 206 19.58 8.02 10.62
N TYR A 207 19.62 6.73 10.29
CA TYR A 207 19.86 5.68 11.28
C TYR A 207 20.38 4.38 10.63
N PHE A 208 21.07 3.56 11.43
CA PHE A 208 21.47 2.19 11.10
C PHE A 208 20.96 1.25 12.19
N SER A 209 20.22 0.20 11.80
CA SER A 209 19.75 -0.86 12.70
C SER A 209 20.40 -2.18 12.29
N PHE A 210 21.42 -2.60 13.03
CA PHE A 210 22.16 -3.83 12.74
C PHE A 210 21.49 -5.04 13.39
N TYR A 211 21.44 -6.14 12.63
CA TYR A 211 20.92 -7.42 13.07
C TYR A 211 21.95 -8.50 12.77
N PHE A 212 22.61 -8.98 13.83
CA PHE A 212 23.58 -10.07 13.77
C PHE A 212 23.21 -11.14 14.78
N ASP A 213 22.95 -12.36 14.32
CA ASP A 213 22.80 -13.50 15.24
C ASP A 213 24.16 -13.88 15.87
N ILE A 214 25.25 -13.69 15.12
CA ILE A 214 26.62 -13.88 15.61
C ILE A 214 27.00 -12.69 16.49
N LYS A 215 26.84 -12.85 17.81
CA LYS A 215 27.02 -11.78 18.80
C LYS A 215 28.35 -11.02 18.72
N SER A 216 29.44 -11.68 18.31
CA SER A 216 30.75 -11.02 18.19
C SER A 216 30.80 -9.94 17.10
N ASN A 217 29.96 -10.05 16.06
CA ASN A 217 29.90 -9.09 14.96
C ASN A 217 29.34 -7.73 15.40
N HIS A 218 28.54 -7.65 16.48
CA HIS A 218 28.06 -6.36 17.01
C HIS A 218 29.19 -5.40 17.42
N LYS A 219 30.39 -5.92 17.74
CA LYS A 219 31.57 -5.07 18.02
C LYS A 219 32.05 -4.28 16.80
N LEU A 220 31.60 -4.65 15.60
CA LEU A 220 32.02 -4.10 14.31
C LEU A 220 31.02 -3.10 13.71
N GLU A 221 29.88 -2.85 14.36
CA GLU A 221 28.82 -1.98 13.83
C GLU A 221 29.32 -0.57 13.50
N LYS A 222 30.12 0.04 14.38
CA LYS A 222 30.71 1.38 14.14
C LYS A 222 31.64 1.40 12.92
N HIS A 223 32.35 0.30 12.68
CA HIS A 223 33.18 0.15 11.49
C HIS A 223 32.30 0.11 10.24
N PHE A 224 31.29 -0.76 10.22
CA PHE A 224 30.37 -0.87 9.09
C PHE A 224 29.57 0.42 8.84
N GLU A 225 29.10 1.11 9.89
CA GLU A 225 28.45 2.41 9.75
C GLU A 225 29.36 3.43 9.03
N SER A 226 30.64 3.47 9.40
CA SER A 226 31.64 4.36 8.78
C SER A 226 31.87 4.01 7.31
N GLU A 227 32.00 2.73 6.98
CA GLU A 227 32.20 2.25 5.61
C GLU A 227 30.96 2.52 4.74
N LEU A 228 29.77 2.13 5.21
CA LEU A 228 28.51 2.32 4.51
C LEU A 228 28.24 3.80 4.21
N LYS A 229 28.54 4.70 5.15
CA LYS A 229 28.39 6.15 4.94
C LYS A 229 29.24 6.70 3.79
N LYS A 230 30.37 6.05 3.45
CA LYS A 230 31.25 6.45 2.33
C LYS A 230 30.75 5.92 0.99
N ILE A 231 30.16 4.73 1.00
CA ILE A 231 29.77 4.01 -0.22
C ILE A 231 28.39 4.47 -0.70
N ILE A 232 27.42 4.60 0.21
CA ILE A 232 26.02 4.85 -0.12
C ILE A 232 25.84 6.24 -0.73
N LYS A 233 25.25 6.28 -1.93
CA LYS A 233 24.95 7.52 -2.65
C LYS A 233 23.83 8.30 -1.96
N ARG A 234 23.99 9.62 -1.95
CA ARG A 234 23.08 10.57 -1.29
C ARG A 234 22.37 11.53 -2.24
N GLU A 235 22.64 11.42 -3.53
CA GLU A 235 22.07 12.27 -4.56
C GLU A 235 21.48 11.42 -5.68
N LYS A 236 20.60 12.02 -6.49
CA LYS A 236 19.97 11.38 -7.66
C LYS A 236 19.09 10.19 -7.29
N TRP A 237 18.54 10.20 -6.07
CA TRP A 237 17.45 9.30 -5.72
C TRP A 237 16.22 9.66 -6.54
N LYS A 238 15.41 8.67 -6.90
CA LYS A 238 14.05 8.96 -7.35
C LYS A 238 13.23 9.25 -6.09
N PRO A 239 12.64 10.44 -5.93
CA PRO A 239 11.85 10.75 -4.75
C PRO A 239 10.56 9.93 -4.72
N ALA A 240 9.96 9.82 -3.53
CA ALA A 240 8.62 9.28 -3.40
C ALA A 240 7.61 10.11 -4.20
N GLN A 241 6.56 9.46 -4.67
CA GLN A 241 5.49 10.13 -5.40
C GLN A 241 4.13 9.85 -4.77
N MET A 242 3.32 10.91 -4.72
CA MET A 242 1.90 10.85 -4.41
C MET A 242 1.17 11.68 -5.46
N ARG A 243 0.16 11.08 -6.11
CA ARG A 243 -0.58 11.68 -7.21
C ARG A 243 0.35 12.28 -8.27
N LYS A 244 1.43 11.55 -8.60
CA LYS A 244 2.50 11.94 -9.53
C LYS A 244 3.28 13.21 -9.15
N ARG A 245 3.15 13.70 -7.92
CA ARG A 245 3.95 14.80 -7.36
C ARG A 245 5.02 14.23 -6.45
N ASN A 246 6.24 14.77 -6.55
CA ASN A 246 7.33 14.38 -5.67
C ASN A 246 7.07 14.93 -4.25
N VAL A 247 7.27 14.09 -3.25
CA VAL A 247 7.11 14.42 -1.83
C VAL A 247 8.39 14.10 -1.07
N ASN A 248 8.55 14.72 0.10
CA ASN A 248 9.58 14.27 1.03
C ASN A 248 9.10 12.98 1.70
N SER A 249 10.00 12.03 1.91
CA SER A 249 9.65 10.74 2.51
C SER A 249 10.78 10.21 3.39
N ASP A 250 10.45 9.40 4.38
CA ASP A 250 11.41 8.44 4.92
C ASP A 250 11.67 7.32 3.89
N MET A 251 12.64 6.45 4.15
CA MET A 251 12.85 5.21 3.42
C MET A 251 13.71 4.27 4.26
N VAL A 252 13.50 2.96 4.15
CA VAL A 252 14.37 1.95 4.75
C VAL A 252 14.85 1.02 3.65
N LEU A 253 16.18 0.90 3.50
CA LEU A 253 16.77 -0.12 2.64
C LEU A 253 17.62 -1.06 3.48
N ARG A 254 17.49 -2.36 3.21
CA ARG A 254 18.25 -3.42 3.83
C ARG A 254 19.47 -3.75 3.00
N TYR A 255 20.61 -3.84 3.67
CA TYR A 255 21.82 -4.45 3.13
C TYR A 255 22.08 -5.76 3.88
N GLY A 256 22.16 -6.86 3.15
CA GLY A 256 22.56 -8.16 3.69
C GLY A 256 24.07 -8.31 3.65
N PHE A 257 24.68 -8.70 4.77
CA PHE A 257 26.09 -9.08 4.77
C PHE A 257 26.25 -10.54 4.31
N GLU A 258 27.36 -10.83 3.65
CA GLU A 258 27.84 -12.20 3.41
C GLU A 258 28.16 -12.99 4.69
#